data_AF-A0A357ZIE2-F1
#
_entry.id   AF-A0A357ZIE2-F1
#
_cell.length_a   1.000
_cell.length_b   1.000
_cell.length_c   1.000
_cell.angle_alpha   90.00
_cell.angle_beta   90.00
_cell.angle_gamma   90.00
#
_symmetry.space_group_name_H-M   'P 1'
#
loop_
_entity.id
_entity.type
_entity.pdbx_description
1 polymer ?
#
loop_
_entity_poly.entity_id
_entity_poly.type
_entity_poly.pdbx_seq_one_letter_code
_entity_poly.pdbx_strand_id
1 'polypeptide(L)'
;AAFQKGEILVVEHPLPEWAPLIQQAAAIVAESGSEAGHLATISREFALPSLFALERATQTLHDGDEITVDAGNRAIYRGQIEELLQEGHKPPNPMSGSPVQKTMMDVLKLITPLNLTDPASPYFRGAYCQTMHDITRFCHEKSVTEMFSFGSRYQFLDGASKQMITEGKKPKALDWYVINLADGFAKDYDNKSNFIRISQIVSEPMRAIWEGMHAYNWEGPPAGGVRSMGGIILQSAMNPTLAPEVGSQLTRKNYFLISHNYCNLSVRLGYHYAMVEAYISNLRTERYVTFHFRGGAADEAKRVGRIELIAQVLEHFQFRVEKTGDALTARVEKREQQFTADRLRVLGYLCIHTRQIDMVIDSPQHFQHYRNKFLTEIEAMIGNDQ
;
A
#
# COMPACT_ATOMS: atom_id res chain seq x y z
N ALA A 1 -0.10 -21.71 -19.24
CA ALA A 1 -0.16 -21.16 -20.60
C ALA A 1 -0.45 -19.65 -20.50
N ALA A 2 -0.12 -18.84 -21.51
CA ALA A 2 -0.55 -17.44 -21.53
C ALA A 2 -2.02 -17.37 -21.97
N PHE A 3 -2.82 -16.50 -21.33
CA PHE A 3 -4.21 -16.24 -21.71
C PHE A 3 -4.28 -15.76 -23.17
N GLN A 4 -5.21 -16.31 -23.95
CA GLN A 4 -5.39 -16.03 -25.36
C GLN A 4 -6.66 -15.22 -25.64
N LYS A 5 -6.66 -14.52 -26.77
CA LYS A 5 -7.83 -13.79 -27.23
C LYS A 5 -8.99 -14.75 -27.50
N GLY A 6 -10.16 -14.44 -26.96
CA GLY A 6 -11.38 -15.23 -27.06
C GLY A 6 -11.58 -16.22 -25.92
N GLU A 7 -10.62 -16.37 -25.00
CA GLU A 7 -10.79 -17.23 -23.82
C GLU A 7 -11.71 -16.60 -22.78
N ILE A 8 -12.27 -17.43 -21.91
CA ILE A 8 -13.13 -17.00 -20.80
C ILE A 8 -12.29 -17.00 -19.53
N LEU A 9 -12.21 -15.84 -18.88
CA LEU A 9 -11.44 -15.69 -17.66
C LEU A 9 -12.28 -16.17 -16.46
N VAL A 10 -11.85 -17.27 -15.84
CA VAL A 10 -12.46 -17.81 -14.62
C VAL A 10 -11.52 -17.57 -13.43
N VAL A 11 -11.97 -16.85 -12.40
CA VAL A 11 -11.15 -16.47 -11.26
C VAL A 11 -11.89 -16.62 -9.93
N GLU A 12 -11.16 -16.86 -8.84
CA GLU A 12 -11.75 -16.87 -7.50
C GLU A 12 -12.16 -15.45 -7.05
N HIS A 13 -11.25 -14.49 -7.25
CA HIS A 13 -11.44 -13.10 -6.84
C HIS A 13 -11.32 -12.12 -8.02
N PRO A 14 -12.30 -11.20 -8.20
CA PRO A 14 -12.30 -10.22 -9.28
C PRO A 14 -11.39 -9.02 -8.95
N LEU A 15 -10.09 -9.28 -8.90
CA LEU A 15 -9.05 -8.30 -8.60
C LEU A 15 -8.77 -7.33 -9.78
N PRO A 16 -8.31 -6.09 -9.52
CA PRO A 16 -7.99 -5.12 -10.57
C PRO A 16 -6.92 -5.58 -11.58
N GLU A 17 -6.03 -6.49 -11.17
CA GLU A 17 -4.98 -7.08 -12.01
C GLU A 17 -5.52 -7.85 -13.23
N TRP A 18 -6.79 -8.25 -13.21
CA TRP A 18 -7.48 -8.89 -14.33
C TRP A 18 -7.99 -7.91 -15.39
N ALA A 19 -8.06 -6.61 -15.08
CA ALA A 19 -8.58 -5.59 -15.98
C ALA A 19 -7.86 -5.54 -17.36
N PRO A 20 -6.53 -5.73 -17.47
CA PRO A 20 -5.84 -5.77 -18.76
C PRO A 20 -6.30 -6.93 -19.67
N LEU A 21 -6.82 -8.03 -19.11
CA LEU A 21 -7.29 -9.19 -19.87
C LEU A 21 -8.68 -8.99 -20.47
N ILE A 22 -9.46 -7.99 -20.00
CA ILE A 22 -10.83 -7.71 -20.46
C ILE A 22 -10.92 -7.54 -21.97
N GLN A 23 -9.93 -6.89 -22.60
CA GLN A 23 -9.94 -6.69 -24.05
C GLN A 23 -9.70 -7.97 -24.86
N GLN A 24 -9.10 -8.98 -24.22
CA GLN A 24 -8.78 -10.26 -24.85
C GLN A 24 -9.85 -11.30 -24.54
N ALA A 25 -10.48 -11.22 -23.37
CA ALA A 25 -11.46 -12.20 -22.91
C ALA A 25 -12.76 -12.14 -23.72
N ALA A 26 -13.42 -13.28 -23.87
CA ALA A 26 -14.80 -13.38 -24.38
C ALA A 26 -15.85 -13.20 -23.28
N ALA A 27 -15.53 -13.59 -22.04
CA ALA A 27 -16.35 -13.36 -20.85
C ALA A 27 -15.50 -13.43 -19.56
N ILE A 28 -16.08 -12.98 -18.45
CA ILE A 28 -15.50 -13.14 -17.10
C ILE A 28 -16.46 -13.92 -16.21
N VAL A 29 -15.93 -14.88 -15.45
CA VAL A 29 -16.63 -15.60 -14.39
C VAL A 29 -15.81 -15.48 -13.12
N ALA A 30 -16.42 -14.98 -12.04
CA ALA A 30 -15.76 -14.85 -10.75
C ALA A 30 -16.56 -15.50 -9.60
N GLU A 31 -15.86 -16.21 -8.72
CA GLU A 31 -16.53 -16.87 -7.57
C GLU A 31 -17.02 -15.89 -6.52
N SER A 32 -16.33 -14.75 -6.40
CA SER A 32 -16.64 -13.71 -5.44
C SER A 32 -16.82 -12.36 -6.13
N GLY A 33 -17.24 -11.36 -5.35
CA GLY A 33 -17.54 -10.02 -5.84
C GLY A 33 -19.04 -9.74 -5.91
N SER A 34 -19.41 -8.64 -6.52
CA SER A 34 -20.79 -8.21 -6.72
C SER A 34 -20.95 -7.56 -8.08
N GLU A 35 -22.19 -7.41 -8.55
CA GLU A 35 -22.44 -6.67 -9.80
C GLU A 35 -21.95 -5.21 -9.72
N ALA A 36 -21.83 -4.62 -8.53
CA ALA A 36 -21.31 -3.26 -8.35
C ALA A 36 -19.78 -3.20 -8.16
N GLY A 37 -19.09 -4.35 -8.19
CA GLY A 37 -17.64 -4.42 -8.00
C GLY A 37 -16.85 -3.69 -9.09
N HIS A 38 -15.58 -3.39 -8.82
CA HIS A 38 -14.71 -2.67 -9.74
C HIS A 38 -14.57 -3.39 -11.09
N LEU A 39 -14.19 -4.68 -11.07
CA LEU A 39 -14.05 -5.47 -12.30
C LEU A 39 -15.39 -5.59 -13.05
N ALA A 40 -16.51 -5.75 -12.34
CA ALA A 40 -17.85 -5.79 -12.93
C ALA A 40 -18.23 -4.46 -13.63
N THR A 41 -17.83 -3.33 -13.05
CA THR A 41 -18.02 -2.01 -13.65
C THR A 41 -17.20 -1.88 -14.93
N ILE A 42 -15.93 -2.26 -14.90
CA ILE A 42 -15.08 -2.24 -16.09
C ILE A 42 -15.63 -3.20 -17.16
N SER A 43 -16.04 -4.42 -16.80
CA SER A 43 -16.65 -5.36 -17.75
C SER A 43 -17.85 -4.75 -18.47
N ARG A 44 -18.72 -4.00 -17.77
CA ARG A 44 -19.82 -3.26 -18.40
C ARG A 44 -19.36 -2.15 -19.33
N GLU A 45 -18.34 -1.39 -18.95
CA GLU A 45 -17.76 -0.32 -19.80
C GLU A 45 -17.24 -0.88 -21.13
N PHE A 46 -16.68 -2.09 -21.11
CA PHE A 46 -16.19 -2.80 -22.29
C PHE A 46 -17.25 -3.66 -22.99
N ALA A 47 -18.50 -3.65 -22.50
CA ALA A 47 -19.59 -4.50 -22.98
C ALA A 47 -19.21 -6.00 -22.99
N LEU A 48 -18.42 -6.43 -22.01
CA LEU A 48 -17.98 -7.81 -21.85
C LEU A 48 -18.98 -8.58 -20.95
N PRO A 49 -19.56 -9.70 -21.43
CA PRO A 49 -20.38 -10.58 -20.60
C PRO A 49 -19.61 -10.99 -19.36
N SER A 50 -20.23 -10.82 -18.19
CA SER A 50 -19.56 -11.14 -16.93
C SER A 50 -20.54 -11.62 -15.88
N LEU A 51 -20.13 -12.63 -15.14
CA LEU A 51 -20.86 -13.22 -14.03
C LEU A 51 -19.97 -13.19 -12.77
N PHE A 52 -20.54 -12.76 -11.65
CA PHE A 52 -19.85 -12.67 -10.36
C PHE A 52 -20.67 -13.42 -9.31
N ALA A 53 -20.04 -13.75 -8.18
CA ALA A 53 -20.65 -14.51 -7.10
C ALA A 53 -21.11 -15.93 -7.50
N LEU A 54 -20.39 -16.59 -8.41
CA LEU A 54 -20.60 -18.02 -8.69
C LEU A 54 -19.68 -18.88 -7.84
N GLU A 55 -20.14 -19.22 -6.63
CA GLU A 55 -19.40 -20.12 -5.74
C GLU A 55 -18.97 -21.41 -6.48
N ARG A 56 -17.71 -21.80 -6.31
CA ARG A 56 -17.10 -23.03 -6.89
C ARG A 56 -16.97 -23.05 -8.41
N ALA A 57 -17.01 -21.91 -9.10
CA ALA A 57 -16.76 -21.84 -10.53
C ALA A 57 -15.38 -22.42 -10.93
N THR A 58 -14.32 -22.09 -10.19
CA THR A 58 -12.93 -22.57 -10.42
C THR A 58 -12.74 -24.06 -10.14
N GLN A 59 -13.66 -24.67 -9.38
CA GLN A 59 -13.67 -26.11 -9.11
C GLN A 59 -14.46 -26.89 -10.16
N THR A 60 -15.34 -26.20 -10.90
CA THR A 60 -16.27 -26.82 -11.86
C THR A 60 -15.79 -26.65 -13.30
N LEU A 61 -15.23 -25.47 -13.61
CA LEU A 61 -14.70 -25.09 -14.92
C LEU A 61 -13.18 -25.26 -14.92
N HIS A 62 -12.66 -25.94 -15.93
CA HIS A 62 -11.25 -26.26 -16.06
C HIS A 62 -10.67 -25.66 -17.34
N ASP A 63 -9.35 -25.43 -17.35
CA ASP A 63 -8.64 -24.97 -18.53
C ASP A 63 -8.89 -25.91 -19.72
N GLY A 64 -9.30 -25.33 -20.85
CA GLY A 64 -9.65 -26.07 -22.06
C GLY A 64 -11.12 -26.49 -22.17
N ASP A 65 -11.95 -26.24 -21.16
CA ASP A 65 -13.40 -26.42 -21.27
C ASP A 65 -13.98 -25.44 -22.30
N GLU A 66 -14.71 -25.98 -23.27
CA GLU A 66 -15.51 -25.17 -24.21
C GLU A 66 -16.87 -24.87 -23.59
N ILE A 67 -17.16 -23.58 -23.37
CA ILE A 67 -18.38 -23.12 -22.69
C ILE A 67 -18.95 -21.85 -23.35
N THR A 68 -20.25 -21.62 -23.14
CA THR A 68 -20.94 -20.38 -23.49
C THR A 68 -21.41 -19.69 -22.21
N VAL A 69 -21.09 -18.41 -22.06
CA VAL A 69 -21.51 -17.59 -20.90
C VAL A 69 -22.65 -16.67 -21.31
N ASP A 70 -23.82 -16.88 -20.69
CA ASP A 70 -24.99 -16.03 -20.85
C ASP A 70 -25.17 -15.16 -19.61
N ALA A 71 -24.67 -13.92 -19.71
CA ALA A 71 -24.78 -12.94 -18.64
C ALA A 71 -26.23 -12.44 -18.42
N GLY A 72 -27.08 -12.49 -19.46
CA GLY A 72 -28.47 -12.02 -19.39
C GLY A 72 -29.35 -12.96 -18.57
N ASN A 73 -29.23 -14.26 -18.81
CA ASN A 73 -29.98 -15.28 -18.06
C ASN A 73 -29.23 -15.83 -16.84
N ARG A 74 -27.99 -15.38 -16.61
CA ARG A 74 -27.11 -15.80 -15.51
C ARG A 74 -26.79 -17.31 -15.56
N ALA A 75 -26.45 -17.79 -16.75
CA ALA A 75 -26.19 -19.21 -17.01
C ALA A 75 -24.84 -19.43 -17.70
N ILE A 76 -24.27 -20.61 -17.48
CA ILE A 76 -23.09 -21.11 -18.20
C ILE A 76 -23.47 -22.46 -18.80
N TYR A 77 -23.28 -22.59 -20.11
CA TYR A 77 -23.57 -23.80 -20.87
C TYR A 77 -22.28 -24.48 -21.29
N ARG A 78 -22.29 -25.81 -21.39
CA ARG A 78 -21.20 -26.56 -22.02
C ARG A 78 -21.32 -26.46 -23.54
N GLY A 79 -20.19 -26.30 -24.23
CA GLY A 79 -20.10 -26.11 -25.67
C GLY A 79 -20.41 -24.68 -26.13
N GLN A 80 -20.29 -24.47 -27.44
CA GLN A 80 -20.73 -23.25 -28.10
C GLN A 80 -22.23 -23.34 -28.43
N ILE A 81 -22.99 -22.32 -28.02
CA ILE A 81 -24.40 -22.18 -28.36
C ILE A 81 -24.53 -21.03 -29.36
N GLU A 82 -24.55 -21.35 -30.66
CA GLU A 82 -24.57 -20.38 -31.74
C GLU A 82 -25.67 -19.31 -31.61
N GLU A 83 -26.86 -19.67 -31.14
CA GLU A 83 -27.99 -18.73 -31.01
C GLU A 83 -27.65 -17.58 -30.06
N LEU A 84 -27.00 -17.89 -28.93
CA LEU A 84 -26.60 -16.90 -27.93
C LEU A 84 -25.42 -16.05 -28.39
N LEU A 85 -24.52 -16.61 -29.21
CA LEU A 85 -23.38 -15.89 -29.77
C LEU A 85 -23.79 -14.89 -30.86
N GLN A 86 -24.88 -15.16 -31.59
CA GLN A 86 -25.43 -14.27 -32.62
C GLN A 86 -26.20 -13.08 -32.03
N GLU A 87 -26.74 -13.20 -30.81
CA GLU A 87 -27.48 -12.13 -30.10
C GLU A 87 -26.61 -11.01 -29.52
N GLY A 88 -25.28 -11.04 -29.72
CA GLY A 88 -24.32 -10.04 -29.25
C GLY A 88 -24.49 -8.64 -29.84
N HIS A 89 -25.64 -8.01 -29.64
CA HIS A 89 -25.91 -6.63 -29.95
C HIS A 89 -25.09 -5.74 -29.01
N LYS A 90 -24.07 -5.05 -29.54
CA LYS A 90 -23.59 -3.82 -28.87
C LYS A 90 -24.76 -2.84 -28.90
N PRO A 91 -25.38 -2.50 -27.74
CA PRO A 91 -26.38 -1.46 -27.75
C PRO A 91 -25.72 -0.20 -28.35
N PRO A 92 -26.36 0.48 -29.32
CA PRO A 92 -25.79 1.70 -29.88
C PRO A 92 -25.55 2.68 -28.73
N ASN A 93 -24.32 3.18 -28.56
CA ASN A 93 -24.03 4.18 -27.54
C ASN A 93 -24.68 5.51 -27.97
N PRO A 94 -25.83 5.89 -27.40
CA PRO A 94 -26.59 7.03 -27.89
C PRO A 94 -25.86 8.36 -27.64
N MET A 95 -24.80 8.35 -26.82
CA MET A 95 -23.98 9.53 -26.53
C MET A 95 -22.85 9.74 -27.53
N SER A 96 -22.44 8.71 -28.28
CA SER A 96 -21.32 8.82 -29.22
C SER A 96 -21.63 9.80 -30.34
N GLY A 97 -20.81 10.83 -30.50
CA GLY A 97 -21.00 11.93 -31.46
C GLY A 97 -22.08 12.94 -31.07
N SER A 98 -22.70 12.80 -29.89
CA SER A 98 -23.74 13.73 -29.42
C SER A 98 -23.14 15.07 -28.95
N PRO A 99 -23.93 16.17 -28.98
CA PRO A 99 -23.54 17.43 -28.34
C PRO A 99 -23.21 17.25 -26.85
N VAL A 100 -23.88 16.33 -26.15
CA VAL A 100 -23.64 16.03 -24.73
C VAL A 100 -22.24 15.48 -24.50
N GLN A 101 -21.79 14.52 -25.33
CA GLN A 101 -20.42 13.99 -25.24
C GLN A 101 -19.39 15.07 -25.48
N LYS A 102 -19.60 15.96 -26.46
CA LYS A 102 -18.70 17.08 -26.71
C LYS A 102 -18.59 18.00 -25.50
N THR A 103 -19.73 18.36 -24.89
CA THR A 103 -19.76 19.15 -23.65
C THR A 103 -19.03 18.44 -22.51
N MET A 104 -19.23 17.14 -22.31
CA MET A 104 -18.50 16.38 -21.28
C MET A 104 -16.99 16.38 -21.53
N MET A 105 -16.53 16.22 -22.78
CA MET A 105 -15.11 16.28 -23.12
C MET A 105 -14.51 17.66 -22.85
N ASP A 106 -15.24 18.74 -23.11
CA ASP A 106 -14.79 20.10 -22.82
C ASP A 106 -14.74 20.37 -21.30
N VAL A 107 -15.71 19.87 -20.54
CA VAL A 107 -15.72 19.94 -19.07
C VAL A 107 -14.56 19.14 -18.47
N LEU A 108 -14.25 17.95 -18.99
CA LEU A 108 -13.15 17.11 -18.49
C LEU A 108 -11.79 17.84 -18.51
N LYS A 109 -11.55 18.72 -19.49
CA LYS A 109 -10.32 19.54 -19.58
C LYS A 109 -10.15 20.49 -18.39
N LEU A 110 -11.24 20.87 -17.72
CA LEU A 110 -11.23 21.74 -16.53
C LEU A 110 -11.23 20.94 -15.22
N ILE A 111 -11.38 19.61 -15.28
CA ILE A 111 -11.47 18.75 -14.12
C ILE A 111 -10.19 17.95 -13.91
N THR A 112 -9.76 17.18 -14.91
CA THR A 112 -8.77 16.12 -14.73
C THR A 112 -7.29 16.53 -14.75
N PRO A 113 -6.84 17.54 -15.53
CA PRO A 113 -5.42 17.86 -15.59
C PRO A 113 -4.89 18.35 -14.24
N LEU A 114 -3.69 17.91 -13.87
CA LEU A 114 -2.98 18.35 -12.66
C LEU A 114 -1.77 19.20 -13.05
N ASN A 115 -1.83 20.49 -12.73
CA ASN A 115 -0.79 21.47 -13.02
C ASN A 115 0.00 21.84 -11.75
N LEU A 116 -0.62 21.74 -10.57
CA LEU A 116 -0.03 22.12 -9.29
C LEU A 116 0.72 20.93 -8.64
N THR A 117 1.88 20.57 -9.19
CA THR A 117 2.56 19.31 -8.86
C THR A 117 3.57 19.41 -7.70
N ASP A 118 4.28 20.52 -7.56
CA ASP A 118 5.35 20.71 -6.55
C ASP A 118 4.90 21.60 -5.37
N PRO A 119 4.70 21.05 -4.16
CA PRO A 119 4.34 21.80 -2.96
C PRO A 119 5.37 22.81 -2.47
N ALA A 120 6.66 22.60 -2.75
CA ALA A 120 7.74 23.49 -2.32
C ALA A 120 7.92 24.68 -3.27
N SER A 121 7.31 24.62 -4.46
CA SER A 121 7.37 25.67 -5.46
C SER A 121 6.75 26.97 -4.93
N PRO A 122 7.35 28.14 -5.21
CA PRO A 122 6.74 29.43 -4.92
C PRO A 122 5.41 29.63 -5.64
N TYR A 123 5.14 28.86 -6.69
CA TYR A 123 3.90 28.87 -7.47
C TYR A 123 2.80 27.95 -6.88
N PHE A 124 3.08 27.19 -5.81
CA PHE A 124 2.07 26.36 -5.14
C PHE A 124 1.11 27.23 -4.30
N ARG A 125 0.21 27.94 -4.98
CA ARG A 125 -0.75 28.87 -4.37
C ARG A 125 -2.14 28.66 -4.97
N GLY A 126 -3.16 28.93 -4.17
CA GLY A 126 -4.56 28.84 -4.63
C GLY A 126 -4.84 29.67 -5.88
N ALA A 127 -4.16 30.81 -6.06
CA ALA A 127 -4.27 31.65 -7.25
C ALA A 127 -3.80 31.00 -8.56
N TYR A 128 -3.02 29.92 -8.49
CA TYR A 128 -2.52 29.18 -9.65
C TYR A 128 -3.29 27.88 -9.91
N CYS A 129 -4.39 27.61 -9.17
CA CYS A 129 -5.24 26.47 -9.46
C CYS A 129 -6.07 26.74 -10.73
N GLN A 130 -5.91 25.88 -11.75
CA GLN A 130 -6.60 26.05 -13.03
C GLN A 130 -7.72 25.00 -13.23
N THR A 131 -7.60 23.87 -12.55
CA THR A 131 -8.55 22.75 -12.65
C THR A 131 -9.12 22.35 -11.28
N MET A 132 -10.19 21.55 -11.29
CA MET A 132 -10.70 20.94 -10.06
C MET A 132 -9.67 20.04 -9.37
N HIS A 133 -8.82 19.35 -10.13
CA HIS A 133 -7.74 18.53 -9.60
C HIS A 133 -6.66 19.39 -8.90
N ASP A 134 -6.32 20.56 -9.45
CA ASP A 134 -5.41 21.52 -8.79
C ASP A 134 -5.96 21.99 -7.45
N ILE A 135 -7.25 22.35 -7.40
CA ILE A 135 -7.92 22.77 -6.16
C ILE A 135 -7.85 21.64 -5.12
N THR A 136 -8.19 20.42 -5.52
CA THR A 136 -8.14 19.24 -4.65
C THR A 136 -6.73 19.01 -4.10
N ARG A 137 -5.71 19.08 -4.97
CA ARG A 137 -4.30 18.92 -4.58
C ARG A 137 -3.82 20.02 -3.63
N PHE A 138 -4.19 21.27 -3.90
CA PHE A 138 -3.85 22.41 -3.04
C PHE A 138 -4.50 22.30 -1.66
N CYS A 139 -5.80 22.02 -1.59
CA CYS A 139 -6.53 21.82 -0.34
C CYS A 139 -5.95 20.67 0.48
N HIS A 140 -5.59 19.55 -0.17
CA HIS A 140 -4.93 18.43 0.49
C HIS A 140 -3.62 18.86 1.16
N GLU A 141 -2.73 19.54 0.42
CA GLU A 141 -1.44 19.99 0.96
C GLU A 141 -1.61 20.98 2.13
N LYS A 142 -2.58 21.91 2.04
CA LYS A 142 -2.87 22.84 3.14
C LYS A 142 -3.47 22.15 4.36
N SER A 143 -4.32 21.15 4.16
CA SER A 143 -4.87 20.34 5.25
C SER A 143 -3.78 19.55 5.96
N VAL A 144 -2.85 18.94 5.21
CA VAL A 144 -1.68 18.26 5.76
C VAL A 144 -0.81 19.24 6.54
N THR A 145 -0.54 20.43 6.00
CA THR A 145 0.24 21.46 6.70
C THR A 145 -0.40 21.84 8.04
N GLU A 146 -1.72 22.14 8.03
CA GLU A 146 -2.45 22.56 9.22
C GLU A 146 -2.49 21.48 10.29
N MET A 147 -2.75 20.21 9.91
CA MET A 147 -2.80 19.07 10.83
C MET A 147 -1.57 18.98 11.73
N PHE A 148 -0.39 19.38 11.25
CA PHE A 148 0.85 19.35 12.02
C PHE A 148 1.25 20.70 12.64
N SER A 149 0.83 21.85 12.07
CA SER A 149 1.09 23.17 12.68
C SER A 149 0.08 23.56 13.76
N PHE A 150 -1.06 22.87 13.82
CA PHE A 150 -2.12 23.15 14.77
C PHE A 150 -1.62 23.11 16.23
N GLY A 151 -0.87 22.07 16.60
CA GLY A 151 -0.35 21.90 17.95
C GLY A 151 0.78 22.86 18.36
N SER A 152 1.50 23.46 17.40
CA SER A 152 2.53 24.45 17.69
C SER A 152 1.98 25.87 17.82
N ARG A 153 0.83 26.15 17.19
CA ARG A 153 0.19 27.48 17.16
C ARG A 153 -0.86 27.68 18.25
N TYR A 154 -1.54 26.62 18.66
CA TYR A 154 -2.55 26.66 19.72
C TYR A 154 -2.09 25.73 20.85
N GLN A 155 -1.84 26.29 22.05
CA GLN A 155 -1.43 25.53 23.23
C GLN A 155 -2.32 24.28 23.42
N PHE A 156 -1.68 23.11 23.36
CA PHE A 156 -2.16 21.74 23.61
C PHE A 156 -3.66 21.55 23.85
N LEU A 157 -4.37 21.25 22.77
CA LEU A 157 -5.63 20.50 22.81
C LEU A 157 -5.33 19.01 22.56
N ASP A 158 -6.19 18.13 23.07
CA ASP A 158 -6.20 16.68 22.81
C ASP A 158 -6.00 16.39 21.32
N GLY A 159 -4.84 15.83 20.93
CA GLY A 159 -4.49 15.56 19.51
C GLY A 159 -3.06 15.91 19.09
N ALA A 160 -2.24 16.49 19.98
CA ALA A 160 -0.82 16.77 19.68
C ALA A 160 0.05 15.49 19.66
N SER A 161 1.10 15.48 18.83
CA SER A 161 2.07 14.38 18.80
C SER A 161 2.83 14.26 20.13
N LYS A 162 2.86 13.06 20.71
CA LYS A 162 3.65 12.73 21.91
C LYS A 162 4.88 11.92 21.51
N GLN A 163 6.04 12.25 22.04
CA GLN A 163 7.28 11.51 21.79
C GLN A 163 7.33 10.24 22.65
N MET A 164 7.73 9.12 22.07
CA MET A 164 7.84 7.87 22.80
C MET A 164 9.04 7.89 23.75
N ILE A 165 8.87 7.28 24.91
CA ILE A 165 9.93 7.08 25.91
C ILE A 165 10.04 5.62 26.31
N THR A 166 11.26 5.19 26.68
CA THR A 166 11.48 3.84 27.19
C THR A 166 10.84 3.63 28.56
N GLU A 167 10.58 2.36 28.88
CA GLU A 167 10.11 1.98 30.20
C GLU A 167 11.18 2.13 31.29
N GLY A 168 10.73 2.27 32.55
CA GLY A 168 11.59 2.26 33.73
C GLY A 168 11.85 3.62 34.39
N LYS A 169 12.67 3.60 35.44
CA LYS A 169 12.95 4.74 36.36
C LYS A 169 13.70 5.90 35.71
N LYS A 170 14.42 5.66 34.61
CA LYS A 170 15.15 6.67 33.83
C LYS A 170 14.76 6.54 32.35
N PRO A 171 13.58 7.04 31.96
CA PRO A 171 13.09 6.93 30.60
C PRO A 171 13.99 7.70 29.63
N LYS A 172 14.32 7.09 28.48
CA LYS A 172 15.03 7.74 27.38
C LYS A 172 14.05 8.08 26.27
N ALA A 173 14.17 9.28 25.71
CA ALA A 173 13.39 9.69 24.55
C ALA A 173 13.83 8.91 23.31
N LEU A 174 12.84 8.44 22.55
CA LEU A 174 13.02 7.72 21.29
C LEU A 174 12.69 8.64 20.11
N ASP A 175 13.24 8.35 18.94
CA ASP A 175 12.93 9.07 17.70
C ASP A 175 11.63 8.58 17.03
N TRP A 176 10.61 8.33 17.86
CA TRP A 176 9.28 7.88 17.47
C TRP A 176 8.23 8.79 18.10
N TYR A 177 7.28 9.24 17.30
CA TYR A 177 6.20 10.15 17.73
C TYR A 177 4.85 9.48 17.50
N VAL A 178 3.89 9.72 18.38
CA VAL A 178 2.55 9.12 18.29
C VAL A 178 1.50 10.21 18.33
N ILE A 179 0.59 10.19 17.37
CA ILE A 179 -0.57 11.06 17.26
C ILE A 179 -1.79 10.21 17.52
N ASN A 180 -2.52 10.53 18.59
CA ASN A 180 -3.79 9.89 18.89
C ASN A 180 -4.91 10.59 18.13
N LEU A 181 -5.58 9.85 17.25
CA LEU A 181 -6.72 10.35 16.48
C LEU A 181 -8.02 10.33 17.30
N ALA A 182 -8.15 9.37 18.23
CA ALA A 182 -9.32 9.22 19.09
C ALA A 182 -8.98 8.44 20.36
N ASP A 183 -9.05 7.11 20.29
CA ASP A 183 -9.03 6.17 21.42
C ASP A 183 -7.81 5.22 21.40
N GLY A 184 -6.70 5.67 20.80
CA GLY A 184 -5.46 4.88 20.72
C GLY A 184 -4.62 4.86 22.00
N PHE A 185 -4.93 5.73 22.98
CA PHE A 185 -4.23 5.81 24.28
C PHE A 185 -5.07 5.25 25.44
N ALA A 186 -4.42 4.65 26.44
CA ALA A 186 -5.05 4.16 27.67
C ALA A 186 -5.58 5.32 28.52
N LYS A 187 -6.76 5.20 29.13
CA LYS A 187 -7.46 6.32 29.82
C LYS A 187 -6.67 7.01 30.93
N ASP A 188 -5.61 6.40 31.44
CA ASP A 188 -4.75 6.88 32.53
C ASP A 188 -3.48 7.62 32.05
N TYR A 189 -3.37 7.96 30.75
CA TYR A 189 -2.24 8.73 30.24
C TYR A 189 -2.23 10.20 30.73
N ASP A 190 -1.03 10.76 30.97
CA ASP A 190 -0.88 12.18 31.29
C ASP A 190 -1.04 13.03 30.03
N ASN A 191 -2.17 13.74 29.95
CA ASN A 191 -2.47 14.58 28.80
C ASN A 191 -1.52 15.78 28.68
N LYS A 192 -0.98 16.28 29.79
CA LYS A 192 -0.09 17.45 29.81
C LYS A 192 1.36 17.12 29.43
N SER A 193 1.73 15.84 29.49
CA SER A 193 3.06 15.37 29.12
C SER A 193 3.23 15.32 27.59
N ASN A 194 4.39 15.75 27.10
CA ASN A 194 4.80 15.55 25.70
C ASN A 194 5.31 14.13 25.42
N PHE A 195 5.30 13.26 26.42
CA PHE A 195 5.86 11.91 26.34
C PHE A 195 4.80 10.84 26.58
N ILE A 196 4.98 9.71 25.90
CA ILE A 196 4.12 8.53 26.04
C ILE A 196 4.94 7.24 26.07
N ARG A 197 4.48 6.27 26.85
CA ARG A 197 5.07 4.93 26.96
C ARG A 197 4.31 3.93 26.09
N ILE A 198 4.98 2.87 25.65
CA ILE A 198 4.32 1.80 24.88
C ILE A 198 3.21 1.12 25.70
N SER A 199 3.37 1.00 27.03
CA SER A 199 2.34 0.48 27.93
C SER A 199 1.05 1.31 27.97
N GLN A 200 1.11 2.58 27.55
CA GLN A 200 -0.03 3.50 27.51
C GLN A 200 -0.72 3.50 26.13
N ILE A 201 -0.26 2.69 25.18
CA ILE A 201 -0.86 2.54 23.87
C ILE A 201 -1.83 1.35 23.89
N VAL A 202 -3.08 1.57 23.50
CA VAL A 202 -4.12 0.54 23.39
C VAL A 202 -4.46 0.17 21.95
N SER A 203 -3.83 0.83 20.97
CA SER A 203 -3.98 0.49 19.55
C SER A 203 -3.41 -0.91 19.26
N GLU A 204 -4.29 -1.86 18.94
CA GLU A 204 -3.90 -3.23 18.57
C GLU A 204 -2.90 -3.24 17.40
N PRO A 205 -3.16 -2.56 16.25
CA PRO A 205 -2.25 -2.62 15.13
C PRO A 205 -0.89 -1.96 15.43
N MET A 206 -0.85 -0.85 16.18
CA MET A 206 0.43 -0.23 16.55
C MET A 206 1.27 -1.17 17.43
N ARG A 207 0.65 -1.85 18.40
CA ARG A 207 1.36 -2.78 19.29
C ARG A 207 1.95 -3.95 18.52
N ALA A 208 1.20 -4.54 17.59
CA ALA A 208 1.71 -5.61 16.74
C ALA A 208 2.91 -5.16 15.89
N ILE A 209 2.84 -3.96 15.29
CA ILE A 209 3.98 -3.39 14.56
C ILE A 209 5.17 -3.17 15.50
N TRP A 210 4.95 -2.58 16.68
CA TRP A 210 6.01 -2.28 17.64
C TRP A 210 6.71 -3.53 18.19
N GLU A 211 5.94 -4.60 18.44
CA GLU A 211 6.44 -5.92 18.80
C GLU A 211 7.39 -6.45 17.71
N GLY A 212 6.97 -6.40 16.44
CA GLY A 212 7.81 -6.80 15.32
C GLY A 212 9.11 -6.01 15.20
N MET A 213 9.05 -4.68 15.41
CA MET A 213 10.22 -3.81 15.37
C MET A 213 11.28 -4.12 16.44
N HIS A 214 10.87 -4.71 17.57
CA HIS A 214 11.73 -4.95 18.73
C HIS A 214 11.94 -6.44 19.04
N ALA A 215 11.43 -7.35 18.21
CA ALA A 215 11.58 -8.79 18.39
C ALA A 215 13.05 -9.21 18.37
N TYR A 216 13.87 -8.55 17.54
CA TYR A 216 15.30 -8.77 17.43
C TYR A 216 16.07 -7.46 17.53
N ASN A 217 17.25 -7.50 18.14
CA ASN A 217 18.12 -6.33 18.20
C ASN A 217 18.71 -6.07 16.82
N TRP A 218 18.61 -4.83 16.34
CA TRP A 218 19.31 -4.43 15.13
C TRP A 218 20.80 -4.24 15.42
N GLU A 219 21.65 -5.07 14.82
CA GLU A 219 23.10 -5.12 15.06
C GLU A 219 23.90 -3.97 14.40
N GLY A 220 23.21 -3.04 13.72
CA GLY A 220 23.82 -1.91 13.03
C GLY A 220 24.02 -2.13 11.52
N PRO A 221 24.61 -1.14 10.82
CA PRO A 221 24.94 -1.25 9.40
C PRO A 221 25.93 -2.41 9.18
N PRO A 222 25.76 -3.28 8.16
CA PRO A 222 26.67 -4.40 8.00
C PRO A 222 28.09 -3.92 7.62
N ALA A 223 29.12 -4.62 8.12
CA ALA A 223 30.52 -4.17 8.16
C ALA A 223 31.18 -3.84 6.80
N GLY A 224 30.57 -4.19 5.66
CA GLY A 224 31.06 -3.90 4.31
C GLY A 224 30.69 -2.51 3.74
N GLY A 225 29.79 -1.77 4.37
CA GLY A 225 29.22 -0.53 3.80
C GLY A 225 30.08 0.74 3.91
N VAL A 226 31.12 0.76 4.76
CA VAL A 226 31.85 1.98 5.14
C VAL A 226 32.63 2.60 3.96
N ARG A 227 33.17 1.79 3.04
CA ARG A 227 33.83 2.29 1.81
C ARG A 227 32.86 2.91 0.81
N SER A 228 31.58 2.56 0.87
CA SER A 228 30.55 3.12 -0.02
C SER A 228 29.99 4.47 0.46
N MET A 229 30.15 4.83 1.74
CA MET A 229 29.71 6.15 2.25
C MET A 229 30.44 7.32 1.58
N GLY A 230 31.73 7.18 1.28
CA GLY A 230 32.48 8.23 0.56
C GLY A 230 31.99 8.42 -0.88
N GLY A 231 31.58 7.34 -1.54
CA GLY A 231 30.96 7.37 -2.87
C GLY A 231 29.57 8.01 -2.86
N ILE A 232 28.76 7.74 -1.83
CA ILE A 232 27.41 8.32 -1.67
C ILE A 232 27.46 9.83 -1.39
N ILE A 233 28.40 10.31 -0.58
CA ILE A 233 28.58 11.75 -0.34
C ILE A 233 28.96 12.46 -1.64
N LEU A 234 29.85 11.86 -2.45
CA LEU A 234 30.26 12.39 -3.75
C LEU A 234 29.12 12.35 -4.78
N GLN A 235 28.37 11.25 -4.84
CA GLN A 235 27.25 11.05 -5.77
C GLN A 235 26.04 11.92 -5.42
N SER A 236 25.78 12.14 -4.11
CA SER A 236 24.77 13.08 -3.61
C SER A 236 25.16 14.54 -3.85
N ALA A 237 26.46 14.86 -3.93
CA ALA A 237 26.94 16.19 -4.32
C ALA A 237 26.85 16.42 -5.83
N MET A 238 26.89 15.35 -6.64
CA MET A 238 26.86 15.42 -8.10
C MET A 238 25.46 15.27 -8.72
N ASN A 239 24.47 14.79 -7.98
CA ASN A 239 23.11 14.59 -8.48
C ASN A 239 22.06 15.24 -7.56
N PRO A 240 21.55 16.45 -7.89
CA PRO A 240 20.60 17.18 -7.04
C PRO A 240 19.23 16.52 -6.90
N THR A 241 18.92 15.47 -7.68
CA THR A 241 17.75 14.60 -7.50
C THR A 241 17.97 13.49 -6.45
N LEU A 242 19.22 13.20 -6.09
CA LEU A 242 19.62 12.33 -4.97
C LEU A 242 19.93 13.13 -3.70
N ALA A 243 20.05 14.46 -3.80
CA ALA A 243 19.96 15.32 -2.65
C ALA A 243 18.62 15.02 -1.96
N PRO A 244 18.58 14.89 -0.61
CA PRO A 244 17.31 14.75 0.07
C PRO A 244 16.45 15.90 -0.42
N GLU A 245 15.33 15.58 -1.10
CA GLU A 245 14.30 16.54 -1.44
C GLU A 245 14.17 17.45 -0.23
N VAL A 246 14.31 18.77 -0.44
CA VAL A 246 14.19 19.78 0.61
C VAL A 246 12.72 19.79 1.04
N GLY A 247 12.30 18.72 1.69
CA GLY A 247 11.04 18.60 2.36
C GLY A 247 11.10 19.49 3.59
N SER A 248 9.93 20.03 3.94
CA SER A 248 9.64 20.61 5.24
C SER A 248 10.39 19.89 6.36
N GLN A 249 10.85 20.60 7.39
CA GLN A 249 11.50 20.00 8.58
C GLN A 249 10.71 18.81 9.18
N LEU A 250 9.42 18.71 8.85
CA LEU A 250 8.48 17.65 9.21
C LEU A 250 8.71 16.30 8.52
N THR A 251 9.32 16.23 7.34
CA THR A 251 9.53 14.96 6.63
C THR A 251 10.66 14.11 7.22
N ARG A 252 11.27 14.51 8.35
CA ARG A 252 12.44 13.84 8.96
C ARG A 252 12.12 12.93 10.17
N LYS A 253 10.88 12.90 10.66
CA LYS A 253 10.52 12.19 11.91
C LYS A 253 9.74 10.91 11.62
N ASN A 254 10.00 9.85 12.38
CA ASN A 254 9.17 8.64 12.36
C ASN A 254 7.94 8.85 13.23
N TYR A 255 6.75 8.55 12.71
CA TYR A 255 5.51 8.76 13.47
C TYR A 255 4.47 7.65 13.27
N PHE A 256 3.63 7.49 14.27
CA PHE A 256 2.43 6.67 14.29
C PHE A 256 1.21 7.58 14.42
N LEU A 257 0.21 7.43 13.54
CA LEU A 257 -1.15 7.95 13.73
C LEU A 257 -2.03 6.78 14.12
N ILE A 258 -2.69 6.85 15.27
CA ILE A 258 -3.40 5.70 15.81
C ILE A 258 -4.82 6.03 16.30
N SER A 259 -5.68 5.04 16.19
CA SER A 259 -6.87 4.85 17.04
C SER A 259 -6.80 3.42 17.62
N HIS A 260 -7.81 2.99 18.38
CA HIS A 260 -7.83 1.63 18.91
C HIS A 260 -7.66 0.55 17.82
N ASN A 261 -8.34 0.73 16.68
CA ASN A 261 -8.41 -0.23 15.57
C ASN A 261 -7.59 0.18 14.34
N TYR A 262 -7.00 1.38 14.33
CA TYR A 262 -6.28 1.93 13.18
C TYR A 262 -4.84 2.28 13.55
N CYS A 263 -3.92 2.04 12.61
CA CYS A 263 -2.57 2.55 12.70
C CYS A 263 -2.05 2.93 11.31
N ASN A 264 -1.54 4.15 11.17
CA ASN A 264 -0.69 4.56 10.06
C ASN A 264 0.70 4.89 10.61
N LEU A 265 1.67 4.08 10.24
CA LEU A 265 3.07 4.26 10.55
C LEU A 265 3.79 4.84 9.32
N SER A 266 4.51 5.92 9.53
CA SER A 266 5.45 6.49 8.56
C SER A 266 6.86 6.45 9.11
N VAL A 267 7.74 5.73 8.42
CA VAL A 267 9.15 5.53 8.79
C VAL A 267 10.03 6.17 7.72
N ARG A 268 10.92 7.06 8.15
CA ARG A 268 11.97 7.61 7.29
C ARG A 268 13.34 7.42 7.95
N LEU A 269 14.07 6.42 7.47
CA LEU A 269 15.38 6.06 8.01
C LEU A 269 16.44 6.33 6.95
N GLY A 270 16.96 7.56 6.94
CA GLY A 270 17.92 8.03 5.94
C GLY A 270 17.28 8.20 4.56
N TYR A 271 17.69 7.36 3.61
CA TYR A 271 17.25 7.40 2.20
C TYR A 271 16.10 6.43 1.89
N HIS A 272 15.59 5.72 2.89
CA HIS A 272 14.48 4.76 2.75
C HIS A 272 13.21 5.31 3.40
N TYR A 273 12.10 5.11 2.70
CA TYR A 273 10.77 5.45 3.16
C TYR A 273 9.92 4.18 3.22
N ALA A 274 9.32 3.92 4.37
CA ALA A 274 8.37 2.83 4.55
C ALA A 274 7.10 3.37 5.22
N MET A 275 5.94 2.97 4.71
CA MET A 275 4.65 3.29 5.29
C MET A 275 3.89 1.99 5.53
N VAL A 276 3.37 1.82 6.74
CA VAL A 276 2.44 0.72 7.07
C VAL A 276 1.11 1.35 7.44
N GLU A 277 0.03 0.92 6.82
CA GLU A 277 -1.32 1.28 7.18
C GLU A 277 -2.11 0.03 7.52
N ALA A 278 -2.86 0.06 8.61
CA ALA A 278 -3.60 -1.09 9.09
C ALA A 278 -4.92 -0.67 9.73
N TYR A 279 -5.96 -1.44 9.44
CA TYR A 279 -7.24 -1.37 10.14
C TYR A 279 -7.67 -2.77 10.56
N ILE A 280 -7.85 -2.96 11.86
CA ILE A 280 -8.31 -4.22 12.47
C ILE A 280 -9.67 -3.95 13.10
N SER A 281 -10.75 -4.45 12.48
CA SER A 281 -12.09 -4.37 13.05
C SER A 281 -12.64 -5.76 13.40
N ASN A 282 -13.83 -5.80 13.99
CA ASN A 282 -14.53 -7.06 14.26
C ASN A 282 -15.06 -7.73 12.97
N LEU A 283 -15.23 -6.95 11.90
CA LEU A 283 -15.74 -7.43 10.62
C LEU A 283 -14.58 -7.83 9.72
N ARG A 284 -14.53 -9.10 9.33
CA ARG A 284 -13.50 -9.63 8.42
C ARG A 284 -13.38 -8.79 7.14
N THR A 285 -14.50 -8.33 6.57
CA THR A 285 -14.54 -7.59 5.30
C THR A 285 -13.86 -6.23 5.32
N GLU A 286 -13.70 -5.62 6.49
CA GLU A 286 -13.10 -4.29 6.64
C GLU A 286 -11.61 -4.35 6.97
N ARG A 287 -11.09 -5.50 7.38
CA ARG A 287 -9.69 -5.63 7.77
C ARG A 287 -8.77 -5.51 6.58
N TYR A 288 -7.77 -4.64 6.71
CA TYR A 288 -6.72 -4.51 5.72
C TYR A 288 -5.38 -4.13 6.35
N VAL A 289 -4.32 -4.50 5.65
CA VAL A 289 -2.96 -4.06 5.89
C VAL A 289 -2.36 -3.69 4.55
N THR A 290 -1.78 -2.51 4.48
CA THR A 290 -1.08 -2.00 3.32
C THR A 290 0.32 -1.57 3.72
N PHE A 291 1.30 -2.00 2.94
CA PHE A 291 2.70 -1.63 3.11
C PHE A 291 3.20 -0.98 1.84
N HIS A 292 3.82 0.19 1.97
CA HIS A 292 4.53 0.85 0.88
C HIS A 292 5.99 1.01 1.28
N PHE A 293 6.88 0.68 0.36
CA PHE A 293 8.32 0.80 0.57
C PHE A 293 8.97 1.42 -0.66
N ARG A 294 9.80 2.44 -0.47
CA ARG A 294 10.49 3.13 -1.57
C ARG A 294 11.83 3.72 -1.16
N GLY A 295 12.71 3.87 -2.14
CA GLY A 295 13.90 4.72 -2.08
C GLY A 295 15.18 3.95 -1.77
N GLY A 296 16.31 4.65 -1.69
CA GLY A 296 17.58 4.14 -1.18
C GLY A 296 18.81 4.93 -1.59
N ALA A 297 19.94 4.62 -0.96
CA ALA A 297 21.19 5.35 -1.13
C ALA A 297 22.15 4.67 -2.12
N ALA A 298 21.85 3.42 -2.48
CA ALA A 298 22.68 2.61 -3.37
C ALA A 298 22.29 2.78 -4.85
N ASP A 299 23.16 2.30 -5.74
CA ASP A 299 22.88 2.24 -7.17
C ASP A 299 21.61 1.44 -7.48
N GLU A 300 20.97 1.75 -8.61
CA GLU A 300 19.64 1.23 -8.99
C GLU A 300 19.53 -0.29 -8.89
N ALA A 301 20.53 -1.04 -9.38
CA ALA A 301 20.55 -2.50 -9.31
C ALA A 301 20.48 -3.04 -7.87
N LYS A 302 21.14 -2.37 -6.91
CA LYS A 302 21.15 -2.78 -5.51
C LYS A 302 19.84 -2.41 -4.80
N ARG A 303 19.23 -1.27 -5.15
CA ARG A 303 17.89 -0.90 -4.67
C ARG A 303 16.85 -1.92 -5.13
N VAL A 304 16.89 -2.30 -6.41
CA VAL A 304 16.03 -3.36 -6.98
C VAL A 304 16.27 -4.70 -6.27
N GLY A 305 17.53 -5.09 -6.04
CA GLY A 305 17.86 -6.32 -5.32
C GLY A 305 17.27 -6.39 -3.90
N ARG A 306 17.21 -5.26 -3.19
CA ARG A 306 16.54 -5.22 -1.89
C ARG A 306 15.01 -5.26 -2.02
N ILE A 307 14.43 -4.57 -2.99
CA ILE A 307 12.98 -4.67 -3.25
C ILE A 307 12.58 -6.12 -3.52
N GLU A 308 13.39 -6.83 -4.30
CA GLU A 308 13.20 -8.25 -4.57
C GLU A 308 13.31 -9.11 -3.30
N LEU A 309 14.28 -8.82 -2.43
CA LEU A 309 14.42 -9.51 -1.14
C LEU A 309 13.16 -9.32 -0.27
N ILE A 310 12.71 -8.06 -0.13
CA ILE A 310 11.53 -7.71 0.65
C ILE A 310 10.28 -8.37 0.06
N ALA A 311 10.13 -8.35 -1.27
CA ALA A 311 9.02 -9.00 -1.97
C ALA A 311 8.95 -10.49 -1.68
N GLN A 312 10.06 -11.22 -1.81
CA GLN A 312 10.08 -12.66 -1.56
C GLN A 312 9.73 -13.02 -0.11
N VAL A 313 10.15 -12.21 0.86
CA VAL A 313 9.77 -12.40 2.27
C VAL A 313 8.27 -12.13 2.46
N LEU A 314 7.75 -11.05 1.89
CA LEU A 314 6.32 -10.70 1.99
C LEU A 314 5.43 -11.74 1.29
N GLU A 315 5.81 -12.21 0.10
CA GLU A 315 5.11 -13.27 -0.63
C GLU A 315 5.05 -14.58 0.18
N HIS A 316 6.15 -14.95 0.86
CA HIS A 316 6.19 -16.11 1.77
C HIS A 316 5.16 -15.97 2.90
N PHE A 317 5.01 -14.76 3.43
CA PHE A 317 3.97 -14.44 4.41
C PHE A 317 2.63 -14.06 3.75
N GLN A 318 2.34 -14.54 2.53
CA GLN A 318 1.04 -14.41 1.88
C GLN A 318 0.54 -12.96 1.72
N PHE A 319 1.46 -12.00 1.57
CA PHE A 319 1.10 -10.68 1.06
C PHE A 319 0.96 -10.75 -0.46
N ARG A 320 0.00 -10.02 -1.01
CA ARG A 320 0.02 -9.68 -2.44
C ARG A 320 0.99 -8.54 -2.65
N VAL A 321 2.01 -8.72 -3.48
CA VAL A 321 3.08 -7.74 -3.71
C VAL A 321 3.07 -7.24 -5.15
N GLU A 322 3.10 -5.92 -5.30
CA GLU A 322 3.27 -5.22 -6.57
C GLU A 322 4.60 -4.45 -6.54
N LYS A 323 5.44 -4.65 -7.56
CA LYS A 323 6.75 -4.01 -7.69
C LYS A 323 6.74 -3.04 -8.85
N THR A 324 7.32 -1.86 -8.67
CA THR A 324 7.51 -0.88 -9.76
C THR A 324 8.85 -0.18 -9.57
N GLY A 325 9.88 -0.62 -10.28
CA GLY A 325 11.24 -0.07 -10.16
C GLY A 325 11.80 -0.25 -8.75
N ASP A 326 12.02 0.88 -8.05
CA ASP A 326 12.53 0.92 -6.67
C ASP A 326 11.44 1.07 -5.60
N ALA A 327 10.18 0.87 -5.98
CA ALA A 327 9.03 0.90 -5.11
C ALA A 327 8.34 -0.47 -5.02
N LEU A 328 7.80 -0.75 -3.84
CA LEU A 328 7.05 -1.95 -3.51
C LEU A 328 5.78 -1.57 -2.77
N THR A 329 4.66 -2.15 -3.19
CA THR A 329 3.40 -2.11 -2.47
C THR A 329 3.01 -3.53 -2.11
N ALA A 330 2.66 -3.79 -0.86
CA ALA A 330 2.17 -5.09 -0.41
C ALA A 330 0.85 -4.95 0.35
N ARG A 331 -0.08 -5.88 0.14
CA ARG A 331 -1.43 -5.82 0.72
C ARG A 331 -1.90 -7.17 1.25
N VAL A 332 -2.67 -7.09 2.33
CA VAL A 332 -3.46 -8.19 2.90
C VAL A 332 -4.84 -7.63 3.23
N GLU A 333 -5.89 -8.25 2.71
CA GLU A 333 -7.27 -7.80 2.90
C GLU A 333 -8.14 -9.00 3.31
N LYS A 334 -9.18 -8.76 4.11
CA LYS A 334 -10.24 -9.75 4.40
C LYS A 334 -9.75 -11.05 5.02
N ARG A 335 -8.82 -11.00 5.97
CA ARG A 335 -8.28 -12.16 6.71
C ARG A 335 -8.69 -12.16 8.19
N GLU A 336 -8.35 -13.22 8.90
CA GLU A 336 -8.61 -13.35 10.35
C GLU A 336 -7.75 -12.38 11.17
N GLN A 337 -8.22 -12.00 12.36
CA GLN A 337 -7.56 -11.00 13.20
C GLN A 337 -6.15 -11.42 13.60
N GLN A 338 -5.96 -12.66 14.05
CA GLN A 338 -4.64 -13.18 14.43
C GLN A 338 -3.68 -13.15 13.24
N PHE A 339 -4.14 -13.63 12.08
CA PHE A 339 -3.37 -13.59 10.84
C PHE A 339 -2.94 -12.15 10.50
N THR A 340 -3.87 -11.18 10.60
CA THR A 340 -3.58 -9.77 10.36
C THR A 340 -2.56 -9.20 11.36
N ALA A 341 -2.68 -9.52 12.64
CA ALA A 341 -1.73 -9.09 13.68
C ALA A 341 -0.31 -9.64 13.41
N ASP A 342 -0.20 -10.92 13.04
CA ASP A 342 1.09 -11.51 12.67
C ASP A 342 1.72 -10.82 11.46
N ARG A 343 0.91 -10.42 10.48
CA ARG A 343 1.40 -9.65 9.32
C ARG A 343 1.90 -8.28 9.70
N LEU A 344 1.31 -7.63 10.70
CA LEU A 344 1.83 -6.37 11.22
C LEU A 344 3.17 -6.53 11.93
N ARG A 345 3.39 -7.64 12.65
CA ARG A 345 4.70 -7.97 13.24
C ARG A 345 5.75 -8.18 12.15
N VAL A 346 5.43 -8.90 11.07
CA VAL A 346 6.31 -9.03 9.90
C VAL A 346 6.73 -7.67 9.36
N LEU A 347 5.77 -6.76 9.16
CA LEU A 347 6.06 -5.42 8.64
C LEU A 347 6.89 -4.58 9.60
N GLY A 348 6.64 -4.69 10.91
CA GLY A 348 7.44 -4.06 11.94
C GLY A 348 8.90 -4.50 11.91
N TYR A 349 9.13 -5.82 11.82
CA TYR A 349 10.47 -6.38 11.67
C TYR A 349 11.16 -5.85 10.41
N LEU A 350 10.48 -5.92 9.25
CA LEU A 350 11.06 -5.46 7.99
C LEU A 350 11.42 -3.97 8.02
N CYS A 351 10.60 -3.12 8.64
CA CYS A 351 10.87 -1.68 8.76
C CYS A 351 12.21 -1.36 9.45
N ILE A 352 12.65 -2.20 10.40
CA ILE A 352 13.93 -2.02 11.12
C ILE A 352 15.07 -2.78 10.45
N HIS A 353 14.83 -4.03 10.04
CA HIS A 353 15.89 -4.93 9.61
C HIS A 353 16.29 -4.75 8.15
N THR A 354 15.47 -4.09 7.31
CA THR A 354 15.82 -3.82 5.90
C THR A 354 16.63 -2.53 5.69
N ARG A 355 17.01 -1.85 6.79
CA ARG A 355 17.80 -0.62 6.75
C ARG A 355 19.18 -0.89 6.16
N GLN A 356 19.55 -0.13 5.13
CA GLN A 356 20.90 -0.14 4.53
C GLN A 356 21.37 -1.50 3.96
N ILE A 357 20.47 -2.48 3.84
CA ILE A 357 20.79 -3.77 3.23
C ILE A 357 21.11 -3.62 1.74
N ASP A 358 20.54 -2.63 1.07
CA ASP A 358 20.88 -2.24 -0.31
C ASP A 358 22.37 -1.91 -0.46
N MET A 359 23.10 -1.58 0.60
CA MET A 359 24.53 -1.31 0.52
C MET A 359 25.37 -2.60 0.43
N VAL A 360 24.80 -3.75 0.78
CA VAL A 360 25.51 -5.02 1.04
C VAL A 360 25.05 -6.15 0.13
N ILE A 361 23.84 -6.06 -0.45
CA ILE A 361 23.42 -6.96 -1.52
C ILE A 361 24.24 -6.64 -2.78
N ASP A 362 25.33 -7.38 -2.97
CA ASP A 362 26.22 -7.32 -4.14
C ASP A 362 26.36 -8.68 -4.85
N SER A 363 25.85 -9.76 -4.25
CA SER A 363 25.97 -11.12 -4.78
C SER A 363 24.71 -11.96 -4.47
N PRO A 364 24.42 -13.00 -5.29
CA PRO A 364 23.33 -13.94 -5.02
C PRO A 364 23.45 -14.65 -3.66
N GLN A 365 24.67 -14.83 -3.16
CA GLN A 365 24.95 -15.46 -1.86
C GLN A 365 24.51 -14.57 -0.71
N HIS A 366 24.83 -13.27 -0.76
CA HIS A 366 24.33 -12.31 0.24
C HIS A 366 22.81 -12.20 0.22
N PHE A 367 22.20 -12.19 -0.97
CA PHE A 367 20.74 -12.19 -1.11
C PHE A 367 20.10 -13.39 -0.39
N GLN A 368 20.56 -14.61 -0.66
CA GLN A 368 20.03 -15.82 -0.03
C GLN A 368 20.28 -15.85 1.48
N HIS A 369 21.44 -15.37 1.94
CA HIS A 369 21.75 -15.29 3.36
C HIS A 369 20.74 -14.42 4.11
N TYR A 370 20.50 -13.19 3.65
CA TYR A 370 19.53 -12.29 4.29
C TYR A 370 18.11 -12.79 4.17
N ARG A 371 17.74 -13.39 3.03
CA ARG A 371 16.42 -14.01 2.86
C ARG A 371 16.17 -15.08 3.92
N ASN A 372 17.09 -16.03 4.05
CA ASN A 372 16.95 -17.13 5.02
C ASN A 372 16.99 -16.62 6.47
N LYS A 373 17.86 -15.63 6.76
CA LYS A 373 17.89 -14.96 8.06
C LYS A 373 16.52 -14.37 8.42
N PHE A 374 15.94 -13.58 7.52
CA PHE A 374 14.64 -12.94 7.73
C PHE A 374 13.53 -13.94 7.91
N LEU A 375 13.45 -14.95 7.05
CA LEU A 375 12.42 -15.99 7.15
C LEU A 375 12.51 -16.71 8.50
N THR A 376 13.72 -17.14 8.90
CA THR A 376 13.93 -17.86 10.17
C THR A 376 13.56 -17.01 11.38
N GLU A 377 13.99 -15.75 11.43
CA GLU A 377 13.71 -14.83 12.56
C GLU A 377 12.20 -14.49 12.62
N ILE A 378 11.58 -14.22 11.48
CA ILE A 378 10.15 -13.88 11.44
C ILE A 378 9.28 -15.10 11.75
N GLU A 379 9.63 -16.29 11.27
CA GLU A 379 8.91 -17.54 11.58
C GLU A 379 9.02 -17.88 13.07
N ALA A 380 10.20 -17.72 13.67
CA ALA A 380 10.37 -17.91 15.11
C ALA A 380 9.57 -16.89 15.93
N MET A 381 9.50 -15.64 15.47
CA MET A 381 8.70 -14.59 16.10
C MET A 381 7.19 -14.91 16.08
N ILE A 382 6.66 -15.37 14.95
CA ILE A 382 5.22 -15.70 14.81
C ILE A 382 4.88 -17.03 15.49
N GLY A 383 5.77 -18.02 15.42
CA GLY A 383 5.55 -19.37 15.92
C GLY A 383 5.58 -19.52 17.43
N ASN A 384 6.19 -18.57 18.17
CA ASN A 384 6.24 -18.59 19.63
C ASN A 384 4.90 -18.26 20.33
N ASP A 385 3.87 -17.85 19.57
CA ASP A 385 2.53 -17.52 20.08
C ASP A 385 1.50 -18.68 19.89
N GLN A 386 1.91 -19.85 19.38
CA GLN A 386 1.04 -21.04 19.21
C GLN A 386 1.16 -22.07 20.32
#